data_AF-A0A8T7MQ83-F1
#
_entry.id   AF-A0A8T7MQ83-F1
#
_cell.length_a   1.000
_cell.length_b   1.000
_cell.length_c   1.000
_cell.angle_alpha   90.00
_cell.angle_beta   90.00
_cell.angle_gamma   90.00
#
_symmetry.space_group_name_H-M   'P 1'
#
loop_
_entity.id
_entity.type
_entity.pdbx_description
1 polymer ?
#
loop_
_entity_poly.entity_id
_entity_poly.type
_entity_poly.pdbx_seq_one_letter_code
_entity_poly.pdbx_strand_id
1 'polypeptide(L)'
;MTNEEEAIIKEQAASRSAGLGTKPAAAKPKKEKKLETRICADCGNKFQGTRATWFCSPACKTKSYRKRKEEEVIRDENQDNVER
;
A
#
# COMPACT_ATOMS: atom_id res chain seq x y z
N MET A 1 -40.63 -29.98 13.98
CA MET A 1 -39.45 -29.38 13.32
C MET A 1 -38.33 -29.51 14.33
N THR A 2 -37.34 -30.31 13.95
CA THR A 2 -36.56 -31.21 14.79
C THR A 2 -35.43 -30.49 15.53
N ASN A 3 -35.38 -30.69 16.85
CA ASN A 3 -34.32 -30.20 17.76
C ASN A 3 -32.92 -30.79 17.48
N GLU A 4 -32.73 -31.45 16.34
CA GLU A 4 -31.51 -32.19 15.97
C GLU A 4 -30.64 -31.40 14.98
N GLU A 5 -31.18 -30.39 14.29
CA GLU A 5 -30.44 -29.60 13.31
C GLU A 5 -29.61 -28.46 13.94
N GLU A 6 -29.97 -27.97 15.14
CA GLU A 6 -29.20 -26.91 15.83
C GLU A 6 -27.85 -27.38 16.39
N ALA A 7 -27.63 -28.68 16.54
CA ALA A 7 -26.39 -29.21 17.13
C ALA A 7 -25.17 -29.08 16.20
N ILE A 8 -25.38 -29.09 14.88
CA ILE A 8 -24.29 -29.16 13.89
C ILE A 8 -23.59 -27.80 13.68
N ILE A 9 -24.25 -26.67 13.97
CA ILE A 9 -23.70 -25.33 13.72
C ILE A 9 -22.67 -24.89 14.78
N LYS A 10 -22.71 -25.44 16.01
CA LYS A 10 -21.81 -25.02 17.10
C LYS A 10 -20.40 -25.61 17.04
N GLU A 11 -20.18 -26.69 16.30
CA GLU A 11 -18.88 -27.38 16.28
C GLU A 11 -17.85 -26.72 15.33
N GLN A 12 -18.31 -26.00 14.30
CA GLN A 12 -17.43 -25.42 13.28
C GLN A 12 -16.74 -24.10 13.70
N ALA A 13 -17.10 -23.51 14.85
CA ALA A 13 -16.50 -22.27 15.35
C ALA A 13 -15.18 -22.48 16.13
N ALA A 14 -14.89 -23.70 16.59
CA ALA A 14 -13.75 -23.96 17.48
C ALA A 14 -12.42 -24.24 16.75
N SER A 15 -12.45 -24.49 15.43
CA SER A 15 -11.28 -25.01 14.68
C SER A 15 -10.52 -23.97 13.86
N ARG A 16 -10.88 -22.68 13.91
CA ARG A 16 -10.22 -21.60 13.14
C ARG A 16 -9.26 -20.71 13.96
N SER A 17 -8.95 -21.06 15.20
CA SER A 17 -8.09 -20.25 16.09
C SER A 17 -6.64 -20.74 16.21
N ALA A 18 -6.19 -21.66 15.35
CA ALA A 18 -4.78 -22.04 15.26
C ALA A 18 -4.00 -20.96 14.50
N GLY A 19 -3.46 -20.01 15.25
CA GLY A 19 -2.85 -18.78 14.78
C GLY A 19 -1.73 -18.99 13.76
N LEU A 20 -1.73 -18.10 12.76
CA LEU A 20 -0.58 -17.75 11.95
C LEU A 20 0.48 -17.10 12.87
N GLY A 21 1.14 -17.93 13.67
CA GLY A 21 2.30 -17.56 14.46
C GLY A 21 3.48 -17.35 13.51
N THR A 22 3.57 -16.17 12.90
CA THR A 22 4.81 -15.74 12.28
C THR A 22 5.83 -15.62 13.40
N LYS A 23 6.70 -16.64 13.55
CA LYS A 23 7.88 -16.58 14.39
C LYS A 23 8.58 -15.23 14.13
N PRO A 24 8.83 -14.39 15.14
CA PRO A 24 9.56 -13.16 14.93
C PRO A 24 10.99 -13.55 14.57
N ALA A 25 11.32 -13.50 13.27
CA ALA A 25 12.67 -13.64 12.79
C ALA A 25 13.51 -12.58 13.51
N ALA A 26 14.56 -13.02 14.21
CA ALA A 26 15.47 -12.17 14.96
C ALA A 26 15.83 -10.94 14.10
N ALA A 27 15.35 -9.77 14.54
CA ALA A 27 15.47 -8.53 13.81
C ALA A 27 16.96 -8.23 13.65
N LYS A 28 17.51 -8.45 12.45
CA LYS A 28 18.88 -8.04 12.14
C LYS A 28 19.02 -6.55 12.45
N PRO A 29 20.14 -6.12 13.04
CA PRO A 29 20.35 -4.71 13.38
C PRO A 29 20.21 -3.86 12.12
N LYS A 30 19.25 -2.94 12.15
CA LYS A 30 18.98 -2.03 11.03
C LYS A 30 20.17 -1.08 10.91
N LYS A 31 20.97 -1.20 9.84
CA LYS A 31 21.97 -0.20 9.48
C LYS A 31 21.30 1.18 9.46
N GLU A 32 21.84 2.11 10.23
CA GLU A 32 21.36 3.49 10.30
C GLU A 32 21.42 4.10 8.90
N LYS A 33 20.27 4.53 8.38
CA LYS A 33 20.20 5.14 7.05
C LYS A 33 20.55 6.61 7.20
N LYS A 34 21.60 7.05 6.53
CA LYS A 34 21.94 8.48 6.44
C LYS A 34 20.80 9.22 5.74
N LEU A 35 20.25 10.23 6.41
CA LEU A 35 19.26 11.13 5.84
C LEU A 35 19.97 12.28 5.15
N GLU A 36 19.48 12.66 3.97
CA GLU A 36 19.99 13.77 3.17
C GLU A 36 18.87 14.76 2.89
N THR A 37 19.24 16.04 2.74
CA THR A 37 18.29 17.10 2.36
C THR A 37 17.93 16.95 0.88
N ARG A 38 16.64 16.84 0.58
CA ARG A 38 16.11 16.67 -0.79
C ARG A 38 14.91 17.57 -1.03
N ILE A 39 14.51 17.68 -2.30
CA ILE A 39 13.35 18.46 -2.75
C ILE A 39 12.21 17.52 -3.09
N CYS A 40 11.01 17.81 -2.60
CA CYS A 40 9.80 17.03 -2.88
C CYS A 40 9.39 17.18 -4.35
N ALA A 41 9.19 16.06 -5.05
CA ALA A 41 8.79 16.06 -6.46
C ALA A 41 7.37 16.61 -6.71
N ASP A 42 6.49 16.65 -5.71
CA ASP A 42 5.11 17.14 -5.87
C ASP A 42 4.91 18.59 -5.41
N CYS A 43 5.58 19.03 -4.34
CA CYS A 43 5.37 20.38 -3.77
C CYS A 43 6.62 21.27 -3.76
N GLY A 44 7.81 20.76 -4.10
CA GLY A 44 9.05 21.55 -4.14
C GLY A 44 9.67 21.87 -2.77
N ASN A 45 9.05 21.45 -1.66
CA ASN A 45 9.60 21.71 -0.33
C ASN A 45 10.86 20.90 -0.03
N LYS A 46 11.79 21.50 0.71
CA LYS A 46 12.97 20.82 1.28
C LYS A 46 12.53 19.88 2.40
N PHE A 47 13.04 18.65 2.39
CA PHE A 47 12.79 17.66 3.44
C PHE A 47 14.01 16.77 3.66
N GLN A 48 14.08 16.12 4.82
CA GLN A 48 15.10 15.11 5.09
C GLN A 48 14.56 13.72 4.77
N GLY A 49 15.27 12.99 3.91
CA GLY A 49 14.83 11.69 3.45
C GLY A 49 15.98 10.78 3.06
N THR A 50 15.66 9.53 2.77
CA THR A 50 16.64 8.60 2.19
C THR A 50 16.80 8.87 0.70
N ARG A 51 17.83 8.30 0.08
CA ARG A 51 18.01 8.32 -1.37
C ARG A 51 16.83 7.71 -2.16
N ALA A 52 16.03 6.86 -1.51
CA ALA A 52 14.83 6.28 -2.10
C ALA A 52 13.54 7.11 -1.86
N THR A 53 13.60 8.17 -1.06
CA THR A 53 12.44 9.01 -0.74
C THR A 53 12.36 10.20 -1.68
N TRP A 54 11.24 10.33 -2.41
CA TRP A 54 11.01 11.38 -3.43
C TRP A 54 10.00 12.44 -2.97
N PHE A 55 9.20 12.11 -1.95
CA PHE A 55 8.11 12.94 -1.46
C PHE A 55 8.33 13.24 0.02
N CYS A 56 8.04 14.47 0.43
CA CYS A 56 8.14 14.87 1.84
C CYS A 56 7.06 14.23 2.73
N SER A 57 5.95 13.76 2.13
CA SER A 57 4.82 13.19 2.87
C SER A 57 4.09 12.11 2.06
N PRO A 58 3.31 11.23 2.73
CA PRO A 58 2.41 10.31 2.07
C PRO A 58 1.36 11.03 1.20
N ALA A 59 0.91 12.22 1.61
CA ALA A 59 -0.04 13.01 0.84
C ALA A 59 0.52 13.40 -0.54
N CYS A 60 1.76 13.92 -0.59
CA CYS A 60 2.44 14.25 -1.85
C CYS A 60 2.66 13.00 -2.73
N LYS A 61 2.98 11.85 -2.12
CA LYS A 61 3.10 10.58 -2.85
C LYS A 61 1.77 10.18 -3.50
N THR A 62 0.67 10.23 -2.75
CA THR A 62 -0.67 9.89 -3.25
C THR A 62 -1.11 10.87 -4.33
N LYS A 63 -0.86 12.17 -4.17
CA LYS A 63 -1.19 13.20 -5.16
C LYS A 63 -0.43 12.98 -6.47
N SER A 64 0.88 12.73 -6.41
CA SER A 64 1.68 12.40 -7.58
C SER A 64 1.24 11.09 -8.26
N TYR A 65 0.82 10.08 -7.49
CA TYR A 65 0.27 8.84 -8.06
C TYR A 65 -1.05 9.08 -8.79
N ARG A 66 -1.96 9.88 -8.22
CA ARG A 66 -3.25 10.22 -8.86
C ARG A 66 -3.04 10.99 -10.17
N LYS A 67 -2.15 11.98 -10.18
CA LYS A 67 -1.79 12.73 -11.40
C LYS A 67 -1.34 11.81 -12.54
N ARG A 68 -0.41 10.89 -12.25
CA ARG A 68 0.08 9.93 -13.25
C ARG A 68 -1.03 9.02 -13.79
N LYS A 69 -1.94 8.59 -12.92
CA LYS A 69 -3.07 7.75 -13.33
C LYS A 69 -4.07 8.52 -14.20
N GLU A 70 -4.28 9.81 -13.92
CA GLU A 70 -5.14 10.69 -14.73
C GLU A 70 -4.52 10.98 -16.10
N GLU A 71 -3.21 11.23 -16.16
CA GLU A 71 -2.46 11.39 -17.42
C GLU A 71 -2.50 10.14 -18.30
N GLU A 72 -2.47 8.94 -17.70
CA GLU A 72 -2.58 7.67 -18.42
C GLU A 72 -3.95 7.52 -19.09
N VAL A 73 -5.04 7.84 -18.38
CA VAL A 73 -6.40 7.82 -18.95
C VAL A 73 -6.53 8.79 -20.13
N ILE A 74 -6.01 10.01 -19.99
CA ILE A 74 -6.05 11.02 -21.05
C ILE A 74 -5.26 10.56 -22.29
N ARG A 75 -4.16 9.82 -22.10
CA ARG A 75 -3.34 9.33 -23.22
C ARG A 75 -4.09 8.31 -24.06
N ASP A 76 -4.81 7.39 -23.43
CA ASP A 76 -5.58 6.36 -24.14
C ASP A 76 -6.73 6.97 -24.95
N GLU A 77 -7.47 7.94 -24.40
CA GLU A 77 -8.57 8.64 -25.12
C GLU A 77 -8.09 9.43 -26.35
N ASN A 78 -6.88 9.99 -26.30
CA ASN A 78 -6.33 10.73 -27.44
C ASN A 78 -5.88 9.80 -28.58
N GLN A 79 -5.61 8.52 -28.29
CA GLN A 79 -5.13 7.58 -29.30
C GLN A 79 -6.25 7.14 -30.27
N ASP A 80 -7.49 7.01 -29.78
CA ASP A 80 -8.65 6.63 -30.59
C ASP A 80 -9.13 7.76 -31.54
N ASN A 81 -8.80 9.02 -31.26
CA ASN A 81 -9.18 10.16 -32.11
C ASN A 81 -8.26 10.38 -33.32
N VAL A 82 -7.10 9.71 -33.39
CA VAL A 82 -6.14 9.90 -34.50
C VAL A 82 -6.52 9.06 -35.73
N GLU A 83 -7.34 8.02 -35.58
CA GLU A 83 -7.70 7.09 -36.67
C GLU A 83 -9.05 7.39 -37.36
N ARG A 84 -9.68 8.54 -37.08
CA ARG A 84 -10.98 8.93 -37.64
C ARG A 84 -10.89 10.14 -38.58
#